data_AF-A0A6I9PJC5-F1
#
_entry.id   AF-A0A6I9PJC5-F1
#
_cell.length_a   1.000
_cell.length_b   1.000
_cell.length_c   1.000
_cell.angle_alpha   90.00
_cell.angle_beta   90.00
_cell.angle_gamma   90.00
#
_symmetry.space_group_name_H-M   'P 1'
#
loop_
_entity.id
_entity.type
_entity.pdbx_description
1 polymer ?
#
loop_
_entity_poly.entity_id
_entity_poly.type
_entity_poly.pdbx_seq_one_letter_code
_entity_poly.pdbx_strand_id
1 'polypeptide(L)'
;MDLVNQGSHQFSYIVSEPLPLGSSILQLLIHKERYLFLYRDQKVSVKGSFQYTGTGFNRPPFVVQFSSTETAVKEFVLIPIHTKSGSAVKEIDALVDVVKKAKLKWTNNNIMVLGDFNADGKHVKAGDLNKIRLLDNNKYFHWLIANGVDTTLEEKSSNTYDRIVVTTEMEKGVVAGSAKVFNFREEYDLRDKAKKVSDHFPVEVRLKLQVEPEAEAPEAEAPDTVDTADTADTEPES
;
A
#
# COMPACT_ATOMS: atom_id res chain seq x y z
N MET A 1 12.08 13.67 10.61
CA MET A 1 11.41 14.37 9.49
C MET A 1 12.40 15.07 8.59
N ASP A 2 13.44 15.69 9.15
CA ASP A 2 14.47 16.42 8.40
C ASP A 2 15.06 15.63 7.23
N LEU A 3 15.47 14.37 7.44
CA LEU A 3 15.99 13.50 6.37
C LEU A 3 14.97 13.24 5.25
N VAL A 4 13.70 13.00 5.60
CA VAL A 4 12.63 12.71 4.63
C VAL A 4 12.22 13.96 3.85
N ASN A 5 12.37 15.14 4.47
CA ASN A 5 12.02 16.44 3.90
C ASN A 5 13.22 17.16 3.24
N GLN A 6 14.34 16.47 2.99
CA GLN A 6 15.46 17.01 2.20
C GLN A 6 15.12 17.11 0.70
N GLY A 7 14.12 16.37 0.22
CA GLY A 7 13.69 16.38 -1.17
C GLY A 7 12.70 17.51 -1.50
N SER A 8 12.19 17.50 -2.74
CA SER A 8 11.23 18.50 -3.24
C SER A 8 9.83 18.41 -2.62
N HIS A 9 9.54 17.34 -1.88
CA HIS A 9 8.23 17.10 -1.29
C HIS A 9 8.28 17.24 0.22
N GLN A 10 7.31 17.98 0.77
CA GLN A 10 7.13 18.09 2.20
C GLN A 10 6.24 16.95 2.69
N PHE A 11 6.80 16.13 3.59
CA PHE A 11 6.08 15.12 4.33
C PHE A 11 5.72 15.62 5.72
N SER A 12 4.56 15.17 6.19
CA SER A 12 4.13 15.14 7.57
C SER A 12 3.89 13.71 8.02
N TYR A 13 3.59 13.55 9.31
CA TYR A 13 3.38 12.24 9.90
C TYR A 13 2.27 12.24 10.96
N ILE A 14 1.71 11.06 11.18
CA ILE A 14 0.92 10.74 12.37
C ILE A 14 1.34 9.36 12.86
N VAL A 15 1.55 9.21 14.16
CA VAL A 15 2.12 8.01 14.79
C VAL A 15 1.24 7.53 15.94
N SER A 16 1.12 6.23 16.11
CA SER A 16 0.43 5.64 17.26
C SER A 16 1.25 5.79 18.53
N GLU A 17 0.60 5.58 19.68
CA GLU A 17 1.32 5.25 20.91
C GLU A 17 2.16 3.97 20.77
N PRO A 18 3.20 3.77 21.59
CA PRO A 18 3.88 2.47 21.65
C PRO A 18 2.87 1.37 22.00
N LEU A 19 2.88 0.29 21.24
CA LEU A 19 2.06 -0.89 21.49
C LEU A 19 2.95 -1.96 22.13
N PRO A 20 2.79 -2.23 23.45
CA PRO A 20 3.55 -3.27 24.16
C PRO A 20 3.32 -4.65 23.56
N LEU A 21 4.40 -5.42 23.42
CA LEU A 21 4.38 -6.75 22.82
C LEU A 21 4.88 -7.80 23.80
N GLY A 22 4.31 -9.00 23.66
CA GLY A 22 4.72 -10.18 24.41
C GLY A 22 3.74 -10.59 25.49
N SER A 23 4.14 -11.60 26.27
CA SER A 23 3.26 -12.23 27.27
C SER A 23 3.84 -12.19 28.68
N SER A 24 5.11 -11.82 28.83
CA SER A 24 5.74 -11.57 30.12
C SER A 24 5.81 -10.08 30.41
N ILE A 25 5.85 -9.72 31.71
CA ILE A 25 6.03 -8.32 32.15
C ILE A 25 7.28 -7.71 31.50
N LEU A 26 8.38 -8.47 31.44
CA LEU A 26 9.62 -8.01 30.84
C LEU A 26 9.45 -7.71 29.34
N GLN A 27 8.78 -8.58 28.57
CA GLN A 27 8.55 -8.34 27.15
C GLN A 27 7.69 -7.11 26.91
N LEU A 28 6.60 -6.96 27.66
CA LEU A 28 5.69 -5.82 27.57
C LEU A 28 6.40 -4.48 27.89
N LEU A 29 7.46 -4.51 28.69
CA LEU A 29 8.23 -3.31 29.03
C LEU A 29 9.20 -2.90 27.91
N ILE A 30 9.81 -3.86 27.20
CA ILE A 30 10.95 -3.60 26.30
C ILE A 30 10.65 -3.74 24.81
N HIS A 31 9.67 -4.57 24.43
CA HIS A 31 9.29 -4.75 23.03
C HIS A 31 8.04 -3.93 22.73
N LYS A 32 8.22 -2.87 21.96
CA LYS A 32 7.12 -2.01 21.53
C LYS A 32 7.24 -1.71 20.05
N GLU A 33 6.12 -1.73 19.37
CA GLU A 33 6.01 -1.28 17.99
C GLU A 33 5.08 -0.08 17.90
N ARG A 34 5.15 0.65 16.80
CA ARG A 34 4.27 1.78 16.49
C ARG A 34 3.81 1.67 15.05
N TYR A 35 2.59 2.13 14.80
CA TYR A 35 2.17 2.46 13.44
C TYR A 35 2.56 3.89 13.12
N LEU A 36 3.20 4.09 11.96
CA LEU A 36 3.58 5.40 11.45
C LEU A 36 2.97 5.57 10.06
N PHE A 37 2.20 6.64 9.89
CA PHE A 37 1.80 7.13 8.58
C PHE A 37 2.69 8.31 8.21
N LEU A 38 3.39 8.21 7.09
CA LEU A 38 4.07 9.31 6.43
C LEU A 38 3.24 9.71 5.21
N TYR A 39 2.98 11.01 5.05
CA TYR A 39 2.15 11.50 3.96
C TYR A 39 2.62 12.87 3.48
N ARG A 40 2.34 13.19 2.21
CA ARG A 40 2.68 14.50 1.62
C ARG A 40 1.55 15.48 1.91
N ASP A 41 1.87 16.60 2.54
CA ASP A 41 0.87 17.60 2.97
C ASP A 41 0.11 18.22 1.80
N GLN A 42 0.77 18.28 0.63
CA GLN A 42 0.18 18.80 -0.60
C GLN A 42 -0.86 17.84 -1.21
N LYS A 43 -0.83 16.56 -0.83
CA LYS A 43 -1.65 15.50 -1.44
C LYS A 43 -2.83 15.11 -0.56
N VAL A 44 -2.59 14.95 0.75
CA VAL A 44 -3.61 14.51 1.70
C VAL A 44 -3.47 15.22 3.03
N SER A 45 -4.56 15.24 3.80
CA SER A 45 -4.58 15.75 5.16
C SER A 45 -5.28 14.78 6.10
N VAL A 46 -4.84 14.70 7.35
CA VAL A 46 -5.49 13.87 8.37
C VAL A 46 -6.75 14.57 8.88
N LYS A 47 -7.90 13.89 8.78
CA LYS A 47 -9.20 14.36 9.29
C LYS A 47 -9.47 13.91 10.72
N GLY A 48 -8.88 12.78 11.11
CA GLY A 48 -8.98 12.25 12.46
C GLY A 48 -8.34 10.88 12.55
N SER A 49 -8.11 10.44 13.78
CA SER A 49 -7.58 9.10 14.06
C SER A 49 -8.20 8.53 15.33
N PHE A 50 -8.06 7.22 15.50
CA PHE A 50 -8.26 6.57 16.80
C PHE A 50 -7.45 5.27 16.88
N GLN A 51 -7.00 4.94 18.09
CA GLN A 51 -6.47 3.63 18.42
C GLN A 51 -7.66 2.69 18.69
N TYR A 52 -7.75 1.55 18.00
CA TYR A 52 -8.81 0.58 18.29
C TYR A 52 -8.66 0.02 19.71
N THR A 53 -9.74 0.04 20.50
CA THR A 53 -9.74 -0.37 21.92
C THR A 53 -10.44 -1.71 22.17
N GLY A 54 -10.93 -2.37 21.10
CA GLY A 54 -11.50 -3.70 21.22
C GLY A 54 -10.43 -4.77 21.44
N THR A 55 -10.88 -5.98 21.74
CA THR A 55 -10.00 -7.14 21.93
C THR A 55 -9.66 -7.80 20.59
N GLY A 56 -8.72 -8.75 20.60
CA GLY A 56 -8.42 -9.58 19.44
C GLY A 56 -7.15 -9.23 18.68
N PHE A 57 -6.38 -8.25 19.14
CA PHE A 57 -5.13 -7.83 18.51
C PHE A 57 -3.98 -7.80 19.52
N ASN A 58 -2.77 -8.20 19.08
CA ASN A 58 -1.55 -7.93 19.84
C ASN A 58 -1.11 -6.48 19.65
N ARG A 59 -1.32 -5.95 18.44
CA ARG A 59 -1.15 -4.54 18.08
C ARG A 59 -2.48 -4.03 17.58
N PRO A 60 -3.31 -3.42 18.45
CA PRO A 60 -4.59 -2.90 18.01
C PRO A 60 -4.38 -1.91 16.85
N PRO A 61 -5.22 -1.91 15.79
CA PRO A 61 -5.04 -1.00 14.67
C PRO A 61 -5.13 0.49 15.05
N PHE A 62 -4.19 1.29 14.54
CA PHE A 62 -4.22 2.76 14.63
C PHE A 62 -4.90 3.34 13.39
N VAL A 63 -6.21 3.56 13.48
CA VAL A 63 -7.06 3.90 12.35
C VAL A 63 -6.99 5.40 12.05
N VAL A 64 -6.78 5.77 10.78
CA VAL A 64 -6.64 7.18 10.36
C VAL A 64 -7.58 7.46 9.18
N GLN A 65 -8.37 8.52 9.29
CA GLN A 65 -9.15 9.08 8.19
C GLN A 65 -8.33 10.19 7.50
N PHE A 66 -8.18 10.07 6.20
CA PHE A 66 -7.56 11.05 5.33
C PHE A 66 -8.59 11.74 4.45
N SER A 67 -8.32 12.99 4.09
CA SER A 67 -8.95 13.67 2.97
C SER A 67 -7.94 13.93 1.86
N SER A 68 -8.38 13.88 0.62
CA SER A 68 -7.58 14.13 -0.57
C SER A 68 -8.35 15.02 -1.54
N THR A 69 -7.70 16.09 -2.01
CA THR A 69 -8.26 16.96 -3.03
C THR A 69 -7.99 16.43 -4.44
N GLU A 70 -6.98 15.57 -4.62
CA GLU A 70 -6.55 15.11 -5.94
C GLU A 70 -7.23 13.81 -6.40
N THR A 71 -7.63 12.94 -5.48
CA THR A 71 -8.20 11.62 -5.83
C THR A 71 -9.70 11.69 -6.05
N ALA A 72 -10.26 10.75 -6.83
CA ALA A 72 -11.70 10.59 -7.01
C ALA A 72 -12.41 10.29 -5.68
N VAL A 73 -11.76 9.51 -4.80
CA VAL A 73 -12.19 9.32 -3.42
C VAL A 73 -11.69 10.48 -2.56
N LYS A 74 -12.60 11.32 -2.09
CA LYS A 74 -12.27 12.55 -1.33
C LYS A 74 -11.94 12.32 0.13
N GLU A 75 -12.56 11.33 0.76
CA GLU A 75 -12.26 10.94 2.12
C GLU A 75 -12.22 9.42 2.22
N PHE A 76 -11.15 8.89 2.81
CA PHE A 76 -10.95 7.46 3.00
C PHE A 76 -10.27 7.15 4.33
N VAL A 77 -10.43 5.92 4.78
CA VAL A 77 -9.88 5.43 6.04
C VAL A 77 -8.83 4.38 5.76
N LEU A 78 -7.67 4.53 6.39
CA LEU A 78 -6.62 3.52 6.41
C LEU A 78 -6.58 2.83 7.77
N ILE A 79 -6.60 1.49 7.75
CA ILE A 79 -6.50 0.62 8.92
C ILE A 79 -5.21 -0.18 8.78
N PRO A 80 -4.13 0.17 9.52
CA PRO A 80 -2.90 -0.58 9.47
C PRO A 80 -3.00 -1.82 10.36
N ILE A 81 -2.35 -2.91 9.96
CA ILE A 81 -2.23 -4.10 10.79
C ILE A 81 -0.84 -4.72 10.64
N HIS A 82 -0.34 -5.26 11.75
CA HIS A 82 0.82 -6.13 11.79
C HIS A 82 0.44 -7.26 12.74
N THR A 83 -0.01 -8.40 12.20
CA THR A 83 -0.55 -9.49 13.04
C THR A 83 0.59 -10.20 13.78
N LYS A 84 0.32 -10.81 14.94
CA LYS A 84 1.32 -11.64 15.59
C LYS A 84 1.35 -13.02 14.94
N SER A 85 2.56 -13.51 14.64
CA SER A 85 2.80 -14.91 14.29
C SER A 85 2.13 -15.87 15.29
N GLY A 86 1.31 -16.78 14.78
CA GLY A 86 0.52 -17.73 15.58
C GLY A 86 -0.85 -17.20 16.03
N SER A 87 -1.18 -15.93 15.77
CA SER A 87 -2.51 -15.35 15.97
C SER A 87 -3.09 -14.72 14.70
N ALA A 88 -2.38 -14.79 13.56
CA ALA A 88 -2.76 -14.19 12.28
C ALA A 88 -4.23 -14.42 11.92
N VAL A 89 -4.71 -15.67 11.87
CA VAL A 89 -6.11 -15.99 11.54
C VAL A 89 -7.11 -15.22 12.41
N LYS A 90 -6.88 -15.17 13.73
CA LYS A 90 -7.75 -14.49 14.68
C LYS A 90 -7.71 -12.97 14.52
N GLU A 91 -6.51 -12.41 14.36
CA GLU A 91 -6.35 -10.95 14.18
C GLU A 91 -6.94 -10.49 12.85
N ILE A 92 -6.72 -11.23 11.75
CA ILE A 92 -7.29 -10.90 10.44
C ILE A 92 -8.82 -10.98 10.48
N ASP A 93 -9.40 -12.01 11.11
CA ASP A 93 -10.84 -12.11 11.27
C ASP A 93 -11.43 -10.89 12.03
N ALA A 94 -10.76 -10.47 13.11
CA ALA A 94 -11.20 -9.34 13.94
C ALA A 94 -11.19 -7.99 13.20
N LEU A 95 -10.46 -7.85 12.08
CA LEU A 95 -10.42 -6.61 11.29
C LEU A 95 -11.80 -6.19 10.77
N VAL A 96 -12.72 -7.14 10.58
CA VAL A 96 -14.11 -6.83 10.18
C VAL A 96 -14.78 -5.92 11.22
N ASP A 97 -14.49 -6.10 12.50
CA ASP A 97 -15.11 -5.30 13.56
C ASP A 97 -14.45 -3.91 13.69
N VAL A 98 -13.17 -3.79 13.29
CA VAL A 98 -12.48 -2.50 13.16
C VAL A 98 -13.04 -1.70 11.99
N VAL A 99 -13.28 -2.34 10.84
CA VAL A 99 -13.93 -1.73 9.66
C VAL A 99 -15.33 -1.22 10.03
N LYS A 100 -16.15 -2.03 10.73
CA LYS A 100 -17.47 -1.60 11.21
C LYS A 100 -17.38 -0.39 12.13
N LYS A 101 -16.41 -0.37 13.06
CA LYS A 101 -16.21 0.75 13.98
C LYS A 101 -15.83 2.03 13.24
N ALA A 102 -14.91 1.96 12.29
CA ALA A 102 -14.50 3.09 11.47
C ALA A 102 -15.67 3.63 10.63
N LYS A 103 -16.41 2.73 9.96
CA LYS A 103 -17.62 3.06 9.20
C LYS A 103 -18.65 3.79 10.06
N LEU A 104 -18.95 3.28 11.26
CA LEU A 104 -19.91 3.92 12.17
C LEU A 104 -19.42 5.28 12.68
N LYS A 105 -18.13 5.41 12.99
CA LYS A 105 -17.56 6.64 13.54
C LYS A 105 -17.62 7.81 12.56
N TRP A 106 -17.37 7.56 11.28
CA TRP A 106 -17.22 8.61 10.26
C TRP A 106 -18.26 8.56 9.15
N THR A 107 -19.19 7.61 9.18
CA THR A 107 -20.16 7.36 8.10
C THR A 107 -19.47 7.22 6.73
N ASN A 108 -18.26 6.63 6.73
CA ASN A 108 -17.41 6.51 5.55
C ASN A 108 -17.25 5.05 5.15
N ASN A 109 -17.61 4.71 3.91
CA ASN A 109 -17.46 3.36 3.35
C ASN A 109 -16.15 3.16 2.59
N ASN A 110 -15.38 4.22 2.31
CA ASN A 110 -14.10 4.16 1.62
C ASN A 110 -13.00 3.72 2.62
N ILE A 111 -12.86 2.41 2.83
CA ILE A 111 -11.97 1.86 3.84
C ILE A 111 -10.97 0.90 3.17
N MET A 112 -9.70 1.07 3.52
CA MET A 112 -8.59 0.22 3.12
C MET A 112 -7.89 -0.31 4.37
N VAL A 113 -7.68 -1.62 4.42
CA VAL A 113 -6.92 -2.33 5.46
C VAL A 113 -5.62 -2.81 4.84
N LEU A 114 -4.49 -2.50 5.45
CA LEU A 114 -3.18 -2.77 4.85
C LEU A 114 -2.08 -3.06 5.88
N GLY A 115 -1.03 -3.75 5.44
CA GLY A 115 0.17 -4.04 6.24
C GLY A 115 0.52 -5.53 6.22
N ASP A 116 1.35 -5.95 7.19
CA ASP A 116 1.77 -7.35 7.35
C ASP A 116 0.66 -8.15 8.04
N PHE A 117 -0.10 -8.89 7.25
CA PHE A 117 -1.17 -9.73 7.78
C PHE A 117 -0.62 -11.08 8.26
N ASN A 118 0.62 -11.45 7.92
CA ASN A 118 1.11 -12.82 7.96
C ASN A 118 0.10 -13.79 7.29
N ALA A 119 -0.50 -13.38 6.16
CA ALA A 119 -1.65 -14.05 5.54
C ALA A 119 -1.31 -15.24 4.62
N ASP A 120 -0.22 -15.96 4.90
CA ASP A 120 0.21 -17.12 4.10
C ASP A 120 1.13 -18.06 4.89
N GLY A 121 1.63 -19.11 4.24
CA GLY A 121 2.69 -19.99 4.72
C GLY A 121 2.29 -20.71 6.00
N LYS A 122 3.18 -20.67 7.01
CA LYS A 122 2.94 -21.34 8.30
C LYS A 122 1.90 -20.63 9.17
N HIS A 123 1.52 -19.39 8.84
CA HIS A 123 0.70 -18.53 9.69
C HIS A 123 -0.79 -18.63 9.36
N VAL A 124 -1.14 -18.79 8.09
CA VAL A 124 -2.51 -19.00 7.62
C VAL A 124 -2.49 -20.14 6.61
N LYS A 125 -3.11 -21.27 6.94
CA LYS A 125 -3.22 -22.41 6.02
C LYS A 125 -4.49 -22.28 5.17
N ALA A 126 -4.53 -22.97 4.04
CA ALA A 126 -5.73 -22.99 3.17
C ALA A 126 -7.03 -23.35 3.92
N GLY A 127 -6.95 -24.31 4.86
CA GLY A 127 -8.09 -24.70 5.69
C GLY A 127 -8.47 -23.71 6.80
N ASP A 128 -7.72 -22.62 6.99
CA ASP A 128 -8.07 -21.55 7.93
C ASP A 128 -8.80 -20.39 7.26
N LEU A 129 -8.77 -20.31 5.92
CA LEU A 129 -9.35 -19.20 5.16
C LEU A 129 -10.86 -19.05 5.42
N ASN A 130 -11.57 -20.17 5.64
CA ASN A 130 -13.00 -20.17 5.97
C ASN A 130 -13.33 -19.58 7.35
N LYS A 131 -12.34 -19.38 8.22
CA LYS A 131 -12.51 -18.77 9.55
C LYS A 131 -12.38 -17.25 9.54
N ILE A 132 -11.94 -16.67 8.42
CA ILE A 132 -11.63 -15.26 8.31
C ILE A 132 -12.80 -14.56 7.63
N ARG A 133 -13.60 -13.79 8.39
CA ARG A 133 -14.73 -13.01 7.84
C ARG A 133 -14.30 -11.95 6.82
N LEU A 134 -13.03 -11.55 6.85
CA LEU A 134 -12.44 -10.62 5.88
C LEU A 134 -12.22 -11.28 4.51
N LEU A 135 -12.22 -12.62 4.44
CA LEU A 135 -12.14 -13.38 3.19
C LEU A 135 -13.54 -13.65 2.62
N ASP A 136 -13.56 -13.76 1.30
CA ASP A 136 -14.68 -13.70 0.37
C ASP A 136 -15.85 -14.68 0.66
N ASN A 137 -16.73 -14.29 1.57
CA ASN A 137 -18.08 -14.88 1.71
C ASN A 137 -19.21 -13.85 1.48
N ASN A 138 -18.90 -12.55 1.45
CA ASN A 138 -19.90 -11.47 1.39
C ASN A 138 -19.70 -10.50 0.21
N LYS A 139 -18.69 -10.72 -0.66
CA LYS A 139 -18.30 -9.82 -1.78
C LYS A 139 -18.04 -8.34 -1.40
N TYR A 140 -17.98 -8.04 -0.11
CA TYR A 140 -17.81 -6.69 0.41
C TYR A 140 -16.33 -6.27 0.51
N PHE A 141 -15.44 -7.24 0.68
CA PHE A 141 -14.00 -7.04 0.83
C PHE A 141 -13.27 -7.59 -0.39
N HIS A 142 -12.39 -6.77 -0.95
CA HIS A 142 -11.60 -7.10 -2.13
C HIS A 142 -10.13 -7.09 -1.78
N TRP A 143 -9.49 -8.25 -1.92
CA TRP A 143 -8.08 -8.44 -1.65
C TRP A 143 -7.29 -8.08 -2.92
N LEU A 144 -6.59 -6.95 -2.88
CA LEU A 144 -5.89 -6.41 -4.05
C LEU A 144 -4.52 -7.07 -4.28
N ILE A 145 -3.89 -7.57 -3.22
CA ILE A 145 -2.69 -8.41 -3.31
C ILE A 145 -3.15 -9.87 -3.33
N ALA A 146 -3.07 -10.48 -4.51
CA ALA A 146 -3.50 -11.85 -4.75
C ALA A 146 -2.63 -12.86 -3.99
N ASN A 147 -3.21 -14.03 -3.69
CA ASN A 147 -2.45 -15.17 -3.15
C ASN A 147 -1.36 -15.60 -4.16
N GLY A 148 -0.20 -16.00 -3.65
CA GLY A 148 0.93 -16.44 -4.47
C GLY A 148 1.84 -15.30 -4.95
N VAL A 149 1.53 -14.04 -4.58
CA VAL A 149 2.45 -12.91 -4.76
C VAL A 149 3.47 -12.92 -3.62
N ASP A 150 4.76 -12.96 -3.92
CA ASP A 150 5.79 -12.93 -2.88
C ASP A 150 5.97 -11.51 -2.33
N THR A 151 5.73 -11.33 -1.03
CA THR A 151 5.93 -10.05 -0.33
C THR A 151 7.14 -10.08 0.58
N THR A 152 7.95 -11.13 0.52
CA THR A 152 9.11 -11.35 1.40
C THR A 152 10.41 -11.37 0.63
N LEU A 153 11.52 -11.06 1.31
CA LEU A 153 12.88 -11.15 0.78
C LEU A 153 13.54 -12.52 1.02
N GLU A 154 12.75 -13.54 1.35
CA GLU A 154 13.27 -14.86 1.69
C GLU A 154 13.57 -15.70 0.45
N GLU A 155 14.85 -16.03 0.25
CA GLU A 155 15.30 -16.73 -0.97
C GLU A 155 14.79 -18.18 -1.08
N LYS A 156 14.35 -18.77 0.04
CA LYS A 156 13.96 -20.18 0.14
C LYS A 156 12.46 -20.39 0.33
N SER A 157 11.68 -19.32 0.41
CA SER A 157 10.23 -19.41 0.56
C SER A 157 9.58 -18.15 0.00
N SER A 158 8.53 -18.33 -0.79
CA SER A 158 7.66 -17.24 -1.24
C SER A 158 6.41 -17.22 -0.37
N ASN A 159 6.09 -16.08 0.24
CA ASN A 159 4.89 -15.95 1.06
C ASN A 159 4.17 -14.61 0.79
N THR A 160 2.84 -14.64 0.72
CA THR A 160 2.00 -13.43 0.60
C THR A 160 1.56 -12.90 1.97
N TYR A 161 2.52 -12.41 2.76
CA TYR A 161 2.25 -11.89 4.10
C TYR A 161 1.56 -10.54 4.10
N ASP A 162 2.05 -9.62 3.28
CA ASP A 162 1.59 -8.24 3.22
C ASP A 162 0.39 -8.12 2.28
N ARG A 163 -0.64 -7.39 2.72
CA ARG A 163 -1.91 -7.33 2.01
C ARG A 163 -2.44 -5.90 1.92
N ILE A 164 -3.24 -5.68 0.88
CA ILE A 164 -4.12 -4.53 0.75
C ILE A 164 -5.52 -5.09 0.53
N VAL A 165 -6.44 -4.75 1.42
CA VAL A 165 -7.85 -5.17 1.35
C VAL A 165 -8.72 -3.93 1.38
N VAL A 166 -9.63 -3.79 0.42
CA VAL A 166 -10.50 -2.62 0.30
C VAL A 166 -11.97 -3.03 0.40
N THR A 167 -12.82 -2.12 0.87
CA THR A 167 -14.28 -2.29 0.75
C THR A 167 -14.74 -2.07 -0.69
N THR A 168 -15.92 -2.58 -1.06
CA THR A 168 -16.51 -2.38 -2.39
C THR A 168 -16.59 -0.91 -2.82
N GLU A 169 -16.89 0.02 -1.89
CA GLU A 169 -16.91 1.44 -2.23
C GLU A 169 -15.51 2.00 -2.46
N MET A 170 -14.53 1.60 -1.64
CA MET A 170 -13.14 2.02 -1.81
C MET A 170 -12.51 1.50 -3.11
N GLU A 171 -12.88 0.29 -3.52
CA GLU A 171 -12.41 -0.33 -4.77
C GLU A 171 -12.70 0.52 -6.01
N LYS A 172 -13.86 1.21 -6.05
CA LYS A 172 -14.21 2.09 -7.19
C LYS A 172 -13.18 3.19 -7.42
N GLY A 173 -12.51 3.62 -6.35
CA GLY A 173 -11.45 4.62 -6.35
C GLY A 173 -10.06 4.09 -6.66
N VAL A 174 -9.88 2.78 -6.79
CA VAL A 174 -8.59 2.14 -7.09
C VAL A 174 -8.37 2.11 -8.60
N VAL A 175 -7.14 2.41 -9.05
CA VAL A 175 -6.73 2.18 -10.44
C VAL A 175 -6.60 0.67 -10.64
N ALA A 176 -7.39 0.10 -11.55
CA ALA A 176 -7.41 -1.34 -11.79
C ALA A 176 -6.02 -1.86 -12.14
N GLY A 177 -5.63 -2.99 -11.53
CA GLY A 177 -4.31 -3.61 -11.74
C GLY A 177 -3.11 -2.83 -11.16
N SER A 178 -3.34 -1.73 -10.44
CA SER A 178 -2.23 -0.95 -9.86
C SER A 178 -1.64 -1.55 -8.58
N ALA A 179 -2.36 -2.46 -7.93
CA ALA A 179 -1.90 -3.08 -6.69
C ALA A 179 -0.78 -4.09 -6.98
N LYS A 180 0.39 -3.90 -6.37
CA LYS A 180 1.57 -4.73 -6.61
C LYS A 180 2.56 -4.66 -5.46
N VAL A 181 3.60 -5.48 -5.56
CA VAL A 181 4.78 -5.43 -4.69
C VAL A 181 5.82 -4.49 -5.31
N PHE A 182 6.45 -3.67 -4.47
CA PHE A 182 7.61 -2.86 -4.86
C PHE A 182 8.91 -3.59 -4.49
N ASN A 183 9.53 -4.21 -5.49
CA ASN A 183 10.79 -4.94 -5.32
C ASN A 183 11.98 -3.98 -5.27
N PHE A 184 12.20 -3.35 -4.11
CA PHE A 184 13.32 -2.42 -3.92
C PHE A 184 14.71 -3.07 -4.04
N ARG A 185 14.80 -4.42 -3.95
CA ARG A 185 16.07 -5.14 -4.18
C ARG A 185 16.50 -5.01 -5.63
N GLU A 186 15.55 -5.18 -6.55
CA GLU A 186 15.80 -5.05 -7.99
C GLU A 186 15.87 -3.59 -8.41
N GLU A 187 14.91 -2.76 -8.00
CA GLU A 187 14.83 -1.35 -8.39
C GLU A 187 16.12 -0.57 -8.07
N TYR A 188 16.78 -0.91 -6.97
CA TYR A 188 17.97 -0.21 -6.49
C TYR A 188 19.26 -1.05 -6.53
N ASP A 189 19.28 -2.20 -7.22
CA ASP A 189 20.39 -3.17 -7.28
C ASP A 189 21.03 -3.44 -5.89
N LEU A 190 20.18 -3.66 -4.88
CA LEU A 190 20.63 -3.82 -3.50
C LEU A 190 21.11 -5.23 -3.16
N ARG A 191 20.95 -6.22 -4.06
CA ARG A 191 21.44 -7.61 -3.91
C ARG A 191 21.34 -8.14 -2.46
N ASP A 192 22.47 -8.43 -1.83
CA ASP A 192 22.66 -8.92 -0.47
C ASP A 192 22.44 -7.85 0.62
N LYS A 193 22.43 -6.57 0.25
CA LYS A 193 22.15 -5.44 1.14
C LYS A 193 20.65 -5.20 1.36
N ALA A 194 19.77 -5.76 0.53
CA ALA A 194 18.32 -5.56 0.65
C ALA A 194 17.80 -5.94 2.05
N LYS A 195 18.29 -7.05 2.63
CA LYS A 195 17.94 -7.51 3.98
C LYS A 195 18.36 -6.56 5.12
N LYS A 196 19.25 -5.59 4.86
CA LYS A 196 19.58 -4.52 5.82
C LYS A 196 18.52 -3.42 5.87
N VAL A 197 17.69 -3.31 4.82
CA VAL A 197 16.58 -2.37 4.74
C VAL A 197 15.34 -2.98 5.40
N SER A 198 14.93 -4.16 4.93
CA SER A 198 13.81 -4.94 5.48
C SER A 198 13.89 -6.38 4.96
N ASP A 199 13.17 -7.29 5.60
CA ASP A 199 12.86 -8.65 5.14
C ASP A 199 11.51 -8.73 4.40
N HIS A 200 10.75 -7.64 4.33
CA HIS A 200 9.50 -7.52 3.57
C HIS A 200 9.64 -6.51 2.44
N PHE A 201 8.94 -6.76 1.33
CA PHE A 201 8.72 -5.77 0.29
C PHE A 201 7.48 -4.92 0.59
N PRO A 202 7.48 -3.61 0.28
CA PRO A 202 6.26 -2.82 0.32
C PRO A 202 5.21 -3.36 -0.66
N VAL A 203 3.96 -3.37 -0.22
CA VAL A 203 2.79 -3.50 -1.11
C VAL A 203 2.23 -2.10 -1.37
N GLU A 204 1.92 -1.81 -2.63
CA GLU A 204 1.45 -0.50 -3.07
C GLU A 204 0.20 -0.60 -3.92
N VAL A 205 -0.56 0.50 -4.01
CA VAL A 205 -1.77 0.63 -4.84
C VAL A 205 -1.94 2.11 -5.23
N ARG A 206 -2.50 2.37 -6.42
CA ARG A 206 -2.81 3.73 -6.88
C ARG A 206 -4.31 4.00 -6.79
N LEU A 207 -4.65 5.22 -6.34
CA LEU A 207 -6.02 5.73 -6.38
C LEU A 207 -6.21 6.60 -7.63
N LYS A 208 -7.41 6.52 -8.22
CA LYS A 208 -7.81 7.33 -9.37
C LYS A 208 -7.77 8.81 -9.01
N LEU A 209 -7.29 9.64 -9.92
CA LEU A 209 -7.34 11.09 -9.81
C LEU A 209 -8.76 11.59 -10.12
N GLN A 210 -9.12 12.76 -9.60
CA GLN A 210 -10.42 13.40 -9.89
C GLN A 210 -10.51 13.84 -11.35
N VAL A 211 -9.38 14.26 -11.92
CA VAL A 211 -9.21 14.56 -13.34
C VAL A 211 -8.16 13.57 -13.82
N GLU A 212 -8.53 12.67 -14.73
CA GLU A 212 -7.52 11.86 -15.41
C GLU A 212 -6.64 12.82 -16.21
N PRO A 213 -5.30 12.77 -16.09
CA PRO A 213 -4.45 13.54 -16.98
C PRO A 213 -4.82 13.15 -18.41
N GLU A 214 -5.05 14.14 -19.29
CA GLU A 214 -5.17 13.90 -20.72
C GLU A 214 -4.03 12.96 -21.13
N ALA A 215 -4.37 11.82 -21.73
CA ALA A 215 -3.36 10.94 -22.28
C ALA A 215 -2.47 11.77 -23.19
N GLU A 216 -1.16 11.77 -22.96
CA GLU A 216 -0.21 12.39 -23.88
C GLU A 216 -0.52 11.87 -25.27
N ALA A 217 -0.94 12.78 -26.16
CA ALA A 217 -1.16 12.46 -27.55
C ALA A 217 0.15 11.86 -28.10
N PRO A 218 0.08 10.80 -28.92
CA PRO A 218 1.29 10.25 -29.52
C PRO A 218 2.01 11.38 -30.26
N GLU A 219 3.30 11.56 -29.95
CA GLU A 219 4.18 12.46 -30.70
C GLU A 219 3.96 12.17 -32.20
N ALA A 220 3.49 13.19 -32.92
CA ALA A 220 3.34 13.09 -34.36
C ALA A 220 4.73 12.81 -34.95
N GLU A 221 4.88 11.69 -35.65
CA GLU A 221 6.10 11.38 -36.39
C GLU A 221 6.43 12.56 -37.31
N ALA A 222 7.66 13.07 -37.16
CA ALA A 222 8.16 14.15 -37.99
C ALA A 222 8.16 13.70 -39.46
N PRO A 223 7.76 14.58 -40.42
CA PRO A 223 7.74 14.21 -41.81
C PRO A 223 9.17 13.96 -42.32
N ASP A 224 9.34 12.82 -42.99
CA ASP A 224 10.55 12.42 -43.70
C ASP A 224 10.97 13.53 -44.66
N THR A 225 12.12 14.16 -44.40
CA THR A 225 12.73 15.13 -45.30
C THR A 225 13.32 14.38 -46.49
N VAL A 226 12.63 14.43 -47.63
CA VAL A 226 13.17 13.98 -48.92
C VAL A 226 14.29 14.92 -49.33
N ASP A 227 15.50 14.39 -49.34
CA ASP A 227 16.71 15.02 -49.88
C ASP A 227 16.57 15.15 -51.40
N THR A 228 16.55 16.39 -51.90
CA THR A 228 16.59 16.66 -53.35
C THR A 228 17.99 17.12 -53.71
N ALA A 229 18.74 16.19 -54.29
CA ALA A 229 20.08 16.42 -54.77
C ALA A 229 20.09 17.41 -55.96
N ASP A 230 20.72 18.54 -55.68
CA ASP A 230 21.49 19.46 -56.51
C ASP A 230 21.83 19.02 -57.95
N THR A 231 21.34 19.77 -58.94
CA THR A 231 21.85 19.77 -60.32
C THR A 231 22.78 20.97 -60.51
N ALA A 232 24.09 20.73 -60.52
CA ALA A 232 25.08 21.74 -60.86
C ALA A 232 25.47 21.65 -62.34
N ASP A 233 25.24 22.76 -63.04
CA ASP A 233 25.76 23.11 -64.35
C ASP A 233 27.28 22.94 -64.45
N THR A 234 27.76 22.44 -65.60
CA THR A 234 29.12 22.72 -66.09
C THR A 234 29.06 23.13 -67.55
N GLU A 235 29.48 24.37 -67.78
CA GLU A 235 29.68 25.04 -69.08
C GLU A 235 30.90 24.46 -69.85
N PRO A 236 31.06 24.82 -71.15
CA PRO A 236 31.90 24.09 -72.10
C PRO A 236 33.31 24.68 -72.26
N GLU A 237 34.26 23.85 -72.69
CA GLU A 237 35.50 24.30 -73.35
C GLU A 237 35.65 23.66 -74.74
N SER A 238 35.87 24.55 -75.71
CA SER A 238 36.48 24.44 -77.05
C SER A 238 36.51 23.09 -77.80
#